data_AF-A0A3M9LAM1-F1
#
_entry.id   AF-A0A3M9LAM1-F1
#
_cell.length_a   1.000
_cell.length_b   1.000
_cell.length_c   1.000
_cell.angle_alpha   90.00
_cell.angle_beta   90.00
_cell.angle_gamma   90.00
#
_symmetry.space_group_name_H-M   'P 1'
#
loop_
_entity.id
_entity.type
_entity.pdbx_description
1 polymer ?
#
loop_
_entity_poly.entity_id
_entity_poly.type
_entity_poly.pdbx_seq_one_letter_code
_entity_poly.pdbx_strand_id
1 'polypeptide(L)'
;MEIPPLEVIGRAFARAAIVGLFLAVVLVSLYGTSWTTVDQLPQNLEDQSNIKAIGTLIFTEFVVPFEILSIVLLSSLMGAIYMAKGEDNQ
;
A
#
# COMPACT_ATOMS: atom_id res chain seq x y z
N MET A 1 -23.55 5.33 -37.96
CA MET A 1 -22.79 4.53 -36.97
C MET A 1 -21.44 4.25 -37.60
N GLU A 2 -20.46 5.11 -37.35
CA GLU A 2 -19.12 4.99 -37.93
C GLU A 2 -18.41 3.84 -37.22
N ILE A 3 -18.08 2.78 -37.96
CA ILE A 3 -17.35 1.62 -37.40
C ILE A 3 -15.92 2.09 -37.13
N PRO A 4 -15.44 2.03 -35.88
CA PRO A 4 -14.07 2.42 -35.58
C PRO A 4 -13.07 1.51 -36.32
N PRO A 5 -11.91 2.03 -36.73
CA PRO A 5 -10.93 1.25 -37.48
C PRO A 5 -10.44 0.05 -36.65
N LEU A 6 -10.21 -1.09 -37.32
CA LEU A 6 -9.87 -2.38 -36.67
C LEU A 6 -8.64 -2.29 -35.75
N GLU A 7 -7.73 -1.35 -36.01
CA GLU A 7 -6.56 -1.08 -35.17
C GLU A 7 -6.93 -0.53 -33.77
N VAL A 8 -7.97 0.33 -33.69
CA VAL A 8 -8.44 0.89 -32.42
C VAL A 8 -9.14 -0.17 -31.59
N ILE A 9 -9.92 -1.05 -32.24
CA ILE A 9 -10.57 -2.20 -31.61
C ILE A 9 -9.51 -3.17 -31.05
N GLY A 10 -8.48 -3.50 -31.84
CA GLY A 10 -7.39 -4.37 -31.41
C GLY A 10 -6.61 -3.82 -30.19
N ARG A 11 -6.31 -2.52 -30.19
CA ARG A 11 -5.62 -1.86 -29.05
C ARG A 11 -6.49 -1.80 -27.80
N ALA A 12 -7.81 -1.60 -27.94
CA ALA A 12 -8.74 -1.65 -26.81
C ALA A 12 -8.80 -3.05 -26.19
N PHE A 13 -8.82 -4.10 -27.03
CA PHE A 13 -8.81 -5.49 -26.58
C PHE A 13 -7.50 -5.85 -25.85
N ALA A 14 -6.35 -5.40 -26.37
CA ALA A 14 -5.05 -5.60 -25.72
C ALA A 14 -4.98 -4.95 -24.33
N ARG A 15 -5.50 -3.72 -24.18
CA ARG A 15 -5.57 -3.03 -22.88
C ARG A 15 -6.48 -3.77 -21.90
N ALA A 16 -7.65 -4.19 -22.36
CA ALA A 16 -8.58 -4.97 -21.55
C ALA A 16 -7.96 -6.30 -21.09
N ALA A 17 -7.21 -6.98 -21.96
CA ALA A 17 -6.49 -8.19 -21.60
C ALA A 17 -5.40 -7.95 -20.56
N ILE A 18 -4.64 -6.86 -20.65
CA ILE A 18 -3.61 -6.51 -19.66
C ILE A 18 -4.23 -6.22 -18.30
N VAL A 19 -5.29 -5.39 -18.26
CA VAL A 19 -6.01 -5.09 -17.01
C VAL A 19 -6.63 -6.36 -16.44
N GLY A 20 -7.26 -7.18 -17.27
CA GLY A 20 -7.86 -8.45 -16.86
C GLY A 20 -6.83 -9.43 -16.29
N LEU A 21 -5.65 -9.52 -16.90
CA LEU A 21 -4.54 -10.35 -16.41
C LEU A 21 -4.04 -9.85 -15.06
N PHE A 22 -3.82 -8.54 -14.92
CA PHE A 22 -3.41 -7.95 -13.63
C PHE A 22 -4.44 -8.24 -12.53
N LEU A 23 -5.72 -8.05 -12.83
CA LEU A 23 -6.82 -8.30 -11.89
C LEU A 23 -6.91 -9.79 -11.52
N ALA A 24 -6.73 -10.70 -12.49
CA ALA A 24 -6.68 -12.14 -12.24
C ALA A 24 -5.52 -12.52 -11.32
N VAL A 25 -4.32 -11.96 -11.53
CA VAL A 25 -3.16 -12.19 -10.65
C VAL A 25 -3.44 -11.69 -9.23
N VAL A 26 -4.02 -10.50 -9.09
CA VAL A 26 -4.41 -9.96 -7.78
C VAL A 26 -5.41 -10.87 -7.09
N LEU A 27 -6.46 -11.32 -7.79
CA LEU A 27 -7.48 -12.20 -7.22
C LEU A 27 -6.90 -13.55 -6.79
N VAL A 28 -6.11 -14.19 -7.65
CA VAL A 28 -5.45 -15.47 -7.32
C VAL A 28 -4.54 -15.33 -6.11
N SER A 29 -3.78 -14.23 -6.02
CA SER A 29 -2.95 -13.92 -4.86
C SER A 29 -3.79 -13.76 -3.58
N LEU A 30 -4.92 -13.05 -3.67
CA LEU A 30 -5.81 -12.81 -2.54
C LEU A 30 -6.45 -14.10 -2.00
N TYR A 31 -6.89 -14.98 -2.92
CA TYR A 31 -7.46 -16.29 -2.57
C TYR A 31 -6.41 -17.28 -2.07
N GLY A 32 -5.19 -17.23 -2.61
CA GLY A 32 -4.09 -18.11 -2.21
C GLY A 32 -3.39 -17.70 -0.91
N THR A 33 -3.59 -16.47 -0.45
CA THR A 33 -3.02 -15.98 0.80
C THR A 33 -3.82 -16.51 1.97
N SER A 34 -3.19 -17.34 2.81
CA SER A 34 -3.76 -17.78 4.08
C SER A 34 -3.69 -16.63 5.07
N TRP A 35 -4.82 -15.96 5.30
CA TRP A 35 -4.95 -14.92 6.31
C TRP A 35 -5.09 -15.56 7.69
N THR A 36 -4.23 -15.17 8.63
CA THR A 36 -4.38 -15.53 10.05
C THR A 36 -5.69 -14.95 10.56
N THR A 37 -6.63 -15.81 10.97
CA THR A 37 -7.88 -15.37 11.60
C THR A 37 -7.63 -14.87 13.01
N VAL A 38 -8.48 -13.98 13.51
CA VAL A 38 -8.36 -13.36 14.86
C VAL A 38 -8.22 -14.42 15.97
N ASP A 39 -8.85 -15.58 15.79
CA ASP A 39 -8.81 -16.71 16.72
C ASP A 39 -7.46 -17.44 16.79
N GLN A 40 -6.58 -17.23 15.80
CA GLN A 40 -5.25 -17.84 15.72
C GLN A 40 -4.16 -16.95 16.31
N LEU A 41 -4.47 -15.70 16.67
CA LEU A 41 -3.53 -14.86 17.38
C LEU A 41 -3.37 -15.36 18.83
N PRO A 42 -2.13 -15.39 19.36
CA PRO A 42 -1.92 -15.73 20.76
C PRO A 42 -2.66 -14.72 21.64
N GLN A 43 -3.78 -15.16 22.21
CA GLN A 43 -4.57 -14.39 23.17
C GLN A 43 -3.83 -14.40 24.52
N ASN A 44 -2.85 -13.51 24.66
CA ASN A 44 -2.24 -13.29 25.97
C ASN A 44 -3.25 -12.53 26.84
N LEU A 45 -4.03 -13.29 27.62
CA LEU A 45 -5.07 -12.77 28.51
C LEU A 45 -4.53 -11.79 29.57
N GLU A 46 -3.23 -11.83 29.86
CA GLU A 46 -2.57 -10.96 30.85
C GLU A 46 -2.13 -9.60 30.26
N ASP A 47 -1.94 -9.51 28.94
CA ASP A 47 -1.49 -8.29 28.27
C ASP A 47 -2.22 -8.08 26.93
N GLN A 48 -3.55 -7.83 27.03
CA GLN A 48 -4.45 -7.61 25.88
C GLN A 48 -4.00 -6.50 24.93
N SER A 49 -3.19 -5.56 25.43
CA SER A 49 -2.74 -4.39 24.69
C SER A 49 -1.63 -4.73 23.67
N ASN A 50 -0.80 -5.74 23.97
CA ASN A 50 0.32 -6.20 23.14
C ASN A 50 1.32 -5.10 22.67
N ILE A 51 1.24 -3.89 23.23
CA ILE A 51 2.06 -2.73 22.83
C ILE A 51 3.54 -3.04 22.98
N LYS A 52 3.95 -3.76 24.03
CA LYS A 52 5.34 -4.12 24.27
C LYS A 52 5.90 -5.02 23.17
N ALA A 53 5.14 -6.01 22.70
CA ALA A 53 5.60 -6.90 21.64
C ALA A 53 5.71 -6.15 20.32
N ILE A 54 4.71 -5.32 19.97
CA ILE A 54 4.76 -4.49 18.77
C ILE A 54 5.95 -3.54 18.81
N GLY A 55 6.16 -2.84 19.93
CA GLY A 55 7.33 -1.97 20.11
C GLY A 55 8.64 -2.73 19.96
N THR A 56 8.73 -3.95 20.50
CA THR A 56 9.91 -4.81 20.35
C THR A 56 10.14 -5.14 18.87
N LEU A 57 9.12 -5.64 18.16
CA LEU A 57 9.23 -5.98 16.73
C LEU A 57 9.65 -4.77 15.88
N ILE A 58 9.09 -3.59 16.11
CA ILE A 58 9.42 -2.36 15.39
C ILE A 58 10.91 -2.02 15.56
N PHE A 59 11.45 -2.13 16.78
CA PHE A 59 12.82 -1.75 17.09
C PHE A 59 13.86 -2.86 16.92
N THR A 60 13.46 -4.11 16.64
CA THR A 60 14.39 -5.23 16.42
C THR A 60 14.35 -5.77 15.00
N GLU A 61 13.18 -6.17 14.52
CA GLU A 61 13.01 -6.86 13.23
C GLU A 61 12.67 -5.88 12.11
N PHE A 62 11.86 -4.86 12.42
CA PHE A 62 11.37 -3.87 11.45
C PHE A 62 12.09 -2.52 11.54
N VAL A 63 13.34 -2.51 12.00
CA VAL A 63 14.10 -1.26 12.18
C VAL A 63 14.33 -0.51 10.86
N VAL A 64 14.76 -1.22 9.80
CA VAL A 64 15.00 -0.64 8.48
C VAL A 64 13.73 -0.03 7.87
N PRO A 65 12.58 -0.73 7.80
CA PRO A 65 11.35 -0.12 7.30
C PRO A 65 10.86 1.05 8.17
N PHE A 66 11.06 1.01 9.50
CA PHE A 66 10.73 2.13 10.39
C PHE A 66 11.57 3.38 10.09
N GLU A 67 12.86 3.23 9.77
CA GLU A 67 13.73 4.34 9.38
C GLU A 67 13.29 4.98 8.06
N ILE A 68 12.96 4.16 7.05
CA ILE A 68 12.46 4.67 5.77
C ILE A 68 11.14 5.42 5.98
N LEU A 69 10.22 4.88 6.78
CA LEU A 69 8.98 5.56 7.13
C LEU A 69 9.25 6.91 7.80
N SER A 70 10.22 6.97 8.72
CA SER A 70 10.59 8.21 9.40
C SER A 70 11.10 9.29 8.44
N ILE A 71 11.91 8.91 7.44
CA ILE A 71 12.37 9.83 6.39
C ILE A 71 11.20 10.28 5.52
N VAL A 72 10.30 9.38 5.16
CA VAL A 72 9.09 9.72 4.37
C VAL A 72 8.23 10.73 5.15
N LEU A 73 7.96 10.48 6.43
CA LEU A 73 7.19 11.39 7.27
C LEU A 73 7.88 12.75 7.46
N LEU A 74 9.20 12.75 7.65
CA LEU A 74 10.00 13.97 7.72
C LEU A 74 9.92 14.77 6.42
N SER A 75 10.09 14.11 5.27
CA SER A 75 10.00 14.75 3.96
C SER A 75 8.60 15.29 3.68
N SER A 76 7.56 14.55 4.09
CA SER A 76 6.17 14.96 4.00
C SER A 76 5.91 16.21 4.84
N LEU A 77 6.43 16.28 6.07
CA LEU A 77 6.30 17.45 6.92
C LEU A 77 6.99 18.67 6.29
N MET A 78 8.21 18.51 5.76
CA MET A 78 8.91 19.58 5.06
C MET A 78 8.14 20.06 3.82
N GLY A 79 7.56 19.15 3.05
CA GLY A 79 6.69 19.48 1.92
C GLY A 79 5.43 20.24 2.37
N ALA A 80 4.80 19.82 3.46
CA ALA A 80 3.66 20.51 4.03
C ALA A 80 4.02 21.93 4.51
N ILE A 81 5.16 22.10 5.19
CA ILE A 81 5.66 23.41 5.63
C ILE A 81 5.94 24.30 4.42
N TYR A 82 6.57 23.78 3.37
CA TYR A 82 6.85 24.55 2.16
C TYR A 82 5.56 25.06 1.51
N MET A 83 4.53 24.21 1.38
CA MET A 83 3.23 24.61 0.85
C MET A 83 2.52 25.63 1.76
N ALA A 84 2.64 25.48 3.08
CA ALA A 84 2.00 26.37 4.05
C ALA A 84 2.70 27.72 4.17
N LYS A 85 4.01 27.80 3.86
CA LYS A 85 4.79 29.03 3.95
C LYS A 85 4.20 30.15 3.08
N GLY A 86 3.50 29.80 2.00
CA GLY A 86 3.04 30.78 1.02
C GLY A 86 4.22 31.49 0.34
N GLU A 87 3.95 32.12 -0.79
CA GLU A 87 4.92 33.02 -1.41
C GLU A 87 4.70 34.41 -0.81
N ASP A 88 5.58 34.87 0.08
CA ASP A 88 5.69 36.30 0.37
C ASP A 88 6.39 36.97 -0.83
N ASN A 89 5.68 37.03 -1.95
CA ASN A 89 6.05 37.79 -3.12
C ASN A 89 5.26 39.12 -3.07
N GLN A 90 5.77 40.05 -2.28
CA GLN A 90 5.60 41.49 -2.48
C GLN A 90 6.97 42.12 -2.71
#